data_AF-A0A1Q7NVX9-F1
#
_entry.id   AF-A0A1Q7NVX9-F1
#
_cell.length_a   1.000
_cell.length_b   1.000
_cell.length_c   1.000
_cell.angle_alpha   90.00
_cell.angle_beta   90.00
_cell.angle_gamma   90.00
#
_symmetry.space_group_name_H-M   'P 1'
#
loop_
_entity.id
_entity.type
_entity.pdbx_description
1 polymer ?
#
loop_
_entity_poly.entity_id
_entity_poly.type
_entity_poly.pdbx_seq_one_letter_code
_entity_poly.pdbx_strand_id
1 'polypeptide(L)'
;MRALVLAALVLVLAGCFTLPLRPGVTLLDRGDALLEHGDYVSAMAAYDEFLKKYPDDRLAGSVQARRDTASAIRAARDEIARLRSDLLLRESEMTRLRQEIDRLRADLETIKQTDLRLERKR
;
A
#
# COMPACT_ATOMS: atom_id res chain seq x y z
N MET A 1 -42.12 46.57 -13.03
CA MET A 1 -42.28 45.56 -11.96
C MET A 1 -41.82 44.16 -12.41
N ARG A 2 -42.49 43.50 -13.36
CA ARG A 2 -42.13 42.11 -13.79
C ARG A 2 -40.74 41.97 -14.45
N ALA A 3 -40.31 42.97 -15.23
CA ALA A 3 -38.99 42.96 -15.86
C ALA A 3 -37.82 43.09 -14.86
N LEU A 4 -38.02 43.83 -13.76
CA LEU A 4 -37.03 43.96 -12.69
C LEU A 4 -36.90 42.66 -11.88
N VAL A 5 -38.01 41.94 -11.67
CA VAL A 5 -38.00 40.64 -10.99
C VAL A 5 -37.30 39.59 -11.85
N LEU A 6 -37.52 39.58 -13.16
CA LEU A 6 -36.82 38.67 -14.08
C LEU A 6 -35.31 38.97 -14.16
N ALA A 7 -34.92 40.25 -14.19
CA ALA A 7 -33.51 40.65 -14.19
C ALA A 7 -32.80 40.27 -12.89
N ALA A 8 -33.46 40.42 -11.74
CA ALA A 8 -32.93 40.01 -10.43
C ALA A 8 -32.79 38.48 -10.32
N LEU A 9 -33.74 37.72 -10.86
CA LEU A 9 -33.70 36.25 -10.88
C LEU A 9 -32.53 35.72 -11.72
N VAL A 10 -32.25 36.34 -12.87
CA VAL A 10 -31.12 35.99 -13.73
C VAL A 10 -29.77 36.28 -13.05
N LEU A 11 -29.68 37.36 -12.27
CA LEU A 11 -28.47 37.70 -11.50
C LEU A 11 -28.20 36.71 -10.35
N VAL A 12 -29.26 36.25 -9.67
CA VAL A 12 -29.15 35.23 -8.61
C VAL A 12 -28.78 33.86 -9.20
N LEU A 13 -29.35 33.49 -10.35
CA LEU A 13 -29.03 32.23 -11.05
C LEU A 13 -27.64 32.26 -11.70
N ALA A 14 -27.20 33.41 -12.21
CA ALA A 14 -25.83 33.58 -12.71
C ALA A 14 -24.79 33.49 -11.58
N GLY A 15 -25.13 33.99 -10.38
CA GLY A 15 -24.32 33.81 -9.17
C GLY A 15 -24.18 32.35 -8.73
N CYS A 16 -25.16 31.50 -9.02
CA CYS A 16 -25.07 30.05 -8.80
C CYS A 16 -24.32 29.28 -9.89
N PHE A 17 -24.18 29.84 -11.10
CA PHE A 17 -23.46 29.18 -12.20
C PHE A 17 -21.96 29.47 -12.17
N THR A 18 -21.56 30.61 -11.60
CA THR A 18 -20.17 30.88 -11.20
C THR A 18 -19.89 30.30 -9.82
N LEU A 19 -20.19 29.02 -9.62
CA LEU A 19 -19.62 28.28 -8.49
C LEU A 19 -18.10 28.36 -8.70
N PRO A 20 -17.32 28.99 -7.80
CA PRO A 20 -15.88 28.91 -7.93
C PRO A 20 -15.56 27.44 -7.66
N LEU A 21 -15.38 26.66 -8.73
CA LEU A 21 -14.70 25.37 -8.66
C LEU A 21 -13.43 25.68 -7.89
N ARG A 22 -13.39 25.31 -6.61
CA ARG A 22 -12.19 25.50 -5.80
C ARG A 22 -11.22 24.45 -6.31
N PRO A 23 -10.19 24.82 -7.09
CA PRO A 23 -9.28 23.84 -7.68
C PRO A 23 -8.64 22.92 -6.62
N GLY A 24 -8.47 23.40 -5.38
CA GLY A 24 -8.06 22.56 -4.26
C GLY A 24 -8.97 21.36 -4.01
N VAL A 25 -10.31 21.52 -4.03
CA VAL A 25 -11.23 20.41 -3.78
C VAL A 25 -11.06 19.31 -4.84
N THR A 26 -10.80 19.69 -6.09
CA THR A 26 -10.56 18.71 -7.17
C THR A 26 -9.28 17.88 -6.99
N LEU A 27 -8.23 18.47 -6.42
CA LEU A 27 -6.99 17.74 -6.10
C LEU A 27 -7.20 16.78 -4.92
N LEU A 28 -7.98 17.21 -3.92
CA LEU A 28 -8.35 16.37 -2.79
C LEU A 28 -9.18 15.16 -3.23
N ASP A 29 -10.24 15.38 -4.01
CA ASP A 29 -11.11 14.31 -4.53
C ASP A 29 -10.32 13.33 -5.41
N ARG A 30 -9.39 13.84 -6.22
CA ARG A 30 -8.49 13.00 -7.02
C ARG A 30 -7.59 12.13 -6.14
N GLY A 31 -6.99 12.71 -5.10
CA GLY A 31 -6.15 11.97 -4.15
C GLY A 31 -6.95 10.88 -3.43
N ASP A 32 -8.19 11.17 -3.04
CA ASP A 32 -9.10 10.23 -2.40
C ASP A 32 -9.44 9.06 -3.32
N ALA A 33 -9.80 9.33 -4.58
CA ALA A 33 -10.07 8.28 -5.56
C ALA A 33 -8.84 7.38 -5.78
N LEU A 34 -7.63 7.95 -5.80
CA LEU A 34 -6.38 7.18 -5.92
C LEU A 34 -6.12 6.32 -4.67
N LEU A 35 -6.42 6.83 -3.47
CA LEU A 35 -6.39 6.06 -2.23
C LEU A 35 -7.33 4.87 -2.26
N GLU A 36 -8.56 5.06 -2.72
CA GLU A 36 -9.57 4.00 -2.85
C GLU A 36 -9.13 2.92 -3.85
N HIS A 37 -8.49 3.33 -4.96
CA HIS A 37 -7.87 2.41 -5.91
C HIS A 37 -6.60 1.74 -5.39
N GLY A 38 -6.08 2.16 -4.23
CA GLY A 38 -4.86 1.62 -3.61
C GLY A 38 -3.57 2.13 -4.26
N ASP A 39 -3.64 3.15 -5.12
CA ASP A 39 -2.47 3.84 -5.66
C ASP A 39 -2.01 4.93 -4.69
N TYR A 40 -1.35 4.50 -3.61
CA TYR A 40 -0.88 5.41 -2.56
C TYR A 40 0.17 6.40 -3.06
N VAL A 41 0.97 6.04 -4.07
CA VAL A 41 2.04 6.91 -4.58
C VAL A 41 1.42 8.10 -5.31
N SER A 42 0.50 7.83 -6.22
CA SER A 42 -0.21 8.88 -6.94
C SER A 42 -1.11 9.70 -6.01
N ALA A 43 -1.74 9.05 -5.02
CA ALA A 43 -2.54 9.74 -4.02
C ALA A 43 -1.71 10.76 -3.21
N MET A 44 -0.54 10.33 -2.70
CA MET A 44 0.37 11.22 -2.00
C MET A 44 0.82 12.39 -2.87
N ALA A 45 1.12 12.15 -4.15
CA ALA A 45 1.51 13.21 -5.07
C ALA A 45 0.38 14.25 -5.29
N ALA A 46 -0.87 13.81 -5.38
CA ALA A 46 -2.02 14.72 -5.50
C ALA A 46 -2.22 15.56 -4.22
N TYR A 47 -2.03 14.97 -3.04
CA TYR A 47 -2.09 15.69 -1.78
C TYR A 47 -0.92 16.65 -1.58
N ASP A 48 0.31 16.25 -1.94
CA ASP A 48 1.49 17.12 -1.89
C ASP A 48 1.31 18.32 -2.84
N GLU A 49 0.68 18.12 -4.01
CA GLU A 49 0.32 19.19 -4.93
C GLU A 49 -0.72 20.16 -4.34
N PHE A 50 -1.74 19.63 -3.66
CA PHE A 50 -2.72 20.45 -2.94
C PHE A 50 -2.02 21.32 -1.89
N LEU A 51 -1.19 20.71 -1.05
CA LEU A 51 -0.50 21.40 0.06
C LEU A 51 0.46 22.47 -0.44
N LYS A 52 1.09 22.25 -1.60
CA LYS A 52 1.97 23.24 -2.25
C LYS A 52 1.19 24.42 -2.83
N LYS A 53 0.03 24.18 -3.45
CA LYS A 53 -0.78 25.22 -4.12
C LYS A 53 -1.68 25.98 -3.17
N TYR A 54 -2.14 25.34 -2.10
CA TYR A 54 -3.13 25.86 -1.16
C TYR A 54 -2.69 25.66 0.30
N PRO A 55 -1.53 26.19 0.71
CA PRO A 55 -0.98 25.99 2.06
C PRO A 55 -1.88 26.54 3.17
N ASP A 56 -2.57 27.66 2.90
CA ASP A 56 -3.45 28.33 3.87
C ASP A 56 -4.93 27.91 3.76
N ASP A 57 -5.24 26.89 2.93
CA ASP A 57 -6.61 26.39 2.84
C ASP A 57 -7.01 25.69 4.14
N ARG A 58 -8.24 25.91 4.60
CA ARG A 58 -8.82 25.26 5.78
C ARG A 58 -8.71 23.73 5.74
N LEU A 59 -8.64 23.14 4.55
CA LEU A 59 -8.53 21.70 4.34
C LEU A 59 -7.08 21.20 4.43
N ALA A 60 -6.06 22.06 4.40
CA ALA A 60 -4.65 21.66 4.37
C ALA A 60 -4.28 20.69 5.50
N GLY A 61 -4.77 20.93 6.73
CA GLY A 61 -4.56 19.99 7.84
C GLY A 61 -5.17 18.60 7.59
N SER A 62 -6.36 18.53 6.98
CA SER A 62 -6.99 17.27 6.61
C SER A 62 -6.27 16.55 5.47
N VAL A 63 -5.77 17.31 4.48
CA VAL A 63 -5.00 16.78 3.36
C VAL A 63 -3.66 16.21 3.85
N GLN A 64 -2.99 16.91 4.77
CA GLN A 64 -1.76 16.42 5.41
C GLN A 64 -2.00 15.09 6.12
N ALA A 65 -3.06 15.01 6.94
CA ALA A 65 -3.39 13.77 7.66
C ALA A 65 -3.68 12.60 6.71
N ARG A 66 -4.38 12.85 5.59
CA ARG A 66 -4.65 11.84 4.56
C ARG A 66 -3.38 11.39 3.84
N ARG A 67 -2.49 12.33 3.51
CA ARG A 67 -1.19 12.05 2.91
C ARG A 67 -0.31 11.20 3.82
N ASP A 68 -0.28 11.50 5.11
CA ASP A 68 0.50 10.72 6.09
C ASP A 68 -0.10 9.32 6.29
N THR A 69 -1.43 9.22 6.28
CA THR A 69 -2.13 7.92 6.28
C THR A 69 -1.76 7.09 5.04
N ALA A 70 -1.77 7.70 3.85
CA ALA A 70 -1.37 7.05 2.60
C ALA A 70 0.07 6.52 2.68
N SER A 71 0.98 7.34 3.19
CA SER A 71 2.38 6.97 3.41
C SER A 71 2.53 5.80 4.37
N ALA A 72 1.80 5.80 5.49
CA ALA A 72 1.83 4.73 6.48
C ALA A 72 1.32 3.40 5.90
N ILE A 73 0.21 3.43 5.15
CA ILE A 73 -0.34 2.24 4.50
C ILE A 73 0.64 1.67 3.49
N ARG A 74 1.27 2.53 2.67
CA ARG A 74 2.29 2.09 1.71
C ARG A 74 3.47 1.42 2.42
N ALA A 75 4.02 2.06 3.44
CA ALA A 75 5.13 1.49 4.21
C ALA A 75 4.77 0.13 4.84
N ALA A 76 3.55 -0.01 5.38
CA ALA A 76 3.06 -1.27 5.91
C ALA A 76 2.95 -2.36 4.82
N ARG A 77 2.49 -2.00 3.61
CA ARG A 77 2.44 -2.95 2.48
C ARG A 77 3.83 -3.40 2.04
N ASP A 78 4.79 -2.47 1.98
CA ASP A 78 6.18 -2.78 1.62
C ASP A 78 6.84 -3.70 2.68
N GLU A 79 6.53 -3.50 3.96
CA GLU A 79 6.99 -4.38 5.05
C GLU A 79 6.34 -5.77 4.95
N ILE A 80 5.03 -5.86 4.72
CA ILE A 80 4.33 -7.14 4.54
C ILE A 80 4.93 -7.91 3.35
N ALA A 81 5.27 -7.22 2.26
CA ALA A 81 5.90 -7.85 1.10
C ALA A 81 7.28 -8.43 1.45
N ARG A 82 8.10 -7.68 2.20
CA ARG A 82 9.41 -8.14 2.69
C ARG A 82 9.28 -9.34 3.62
N LEU A 83 8.41 -9.27 4.63
CA LEU A 83 8.17 -10.37 5.57
C LEU A 83 7.69 -11.65 4.87
N ARG A 84 6.85 -11.53 3.84
CA ARG A 84 6.43 -12.69 3.03
C ARG A 84 7.59 -13.31 2.28
N SER A 85 8.48 -12.50 1.70
CA SER A 85 9.69 -13.00 1.03
C SER A 85 10.60 -13.75 2.01
N ASP A 86 10.84 -13.18 3.19
CA ASP A 86 11.69 -13.79 4.21
C ASP A 86 11.11 -15.11 4.71
N LEU A 87 9.79 -15.17 4.90
CA LEU A 87 9.10 -16.39 5.32
C LEU A 87 9.25 -17.50 4.28
N LEU A 88 9.09 -17.20 2.99
CA LEU A 88 9.29 -18.17 1.90
C LEU A 88 10.74 -18.70 1.87
N LEU A 89 11.73 -17.81 2.08
CA LEU A 89 13.13 -18.22 2.16
C LEU A 89 13.34 -19.20 3.33
N ARG A 90 12.82 -18.87 4.52
CA ARG A 90 12.91 -19.73 5.71
C ARG A 90 12.23 -21.08 5.53
N GLU A 91 11.08 -21.11 4.85
CA GLU A 91 10.40 -22.37 4.52
C GLU A 91 11.24 -23.24 3.57
N SER A 92 11.91 -22.63 2.59
CA SER A 92 12.81 -23.35 1.68
C SER A 92 14.05 -23.91 2.40
N GLU A 93 14.64 -23.11 3.30
CA GLU A 93 15.77 -23.53 4.15
C GLU A 93 15.37 -24.70 5.05
N MET A 94 14.19 -24.61 5.69
CA MET A 94 13.66 -25.66 6.54
C MET A 94 13.45 -26.96 5.77
N THR A 95 12.91 -26.87 4.55
CA THR A 95 12.74 -28.04 3.66
C THR A 95 14.09 -28.68 3.33
N ARG A 96 15.09 -27.86 2.98
CA ARG A 96 16.45 -28.34 2.67
C ARG A 96 17.10 -29.03 3.86
N LEU A 97 17.00 -28.45 5.06
CA LEU A 97 17.53 -29.03 6.29
C LEU A 97 16.87 -30.37 6.63
N ARG A 98 15.55 -30.49 6.42
CA ARG A 98 14.85 -31.77 6.60
C ARG A 98 15.38 -32.85 5.65
N GLN A 99 15.56 -32.52 4.37
CA GLN A 99 16.14 -33.44 3.39
C GLN A 99 17.57 -33.86 3.76
N GLU A 100 18.37 -32.92 4.27
CA GLU A 100 19.73 -33.21 4.73
C GLU A 100 19.73 -34.14 5.95
N ILE A 101 18.84 -33.91 6.91
CA ILE A 101 18.65 -34.80 8.07
C ILE A 101 18.26 -36.21 7.62
N ASP A 102 17.31 -36.34 6.70
CA ASP A 102 16.85 -37.64 6.21
C ASP A 102 17.96 -38.38 5.45
N ARG A 103 18.74 -37.64 4.65
CA ARG A 103 19.93 -38.18 3.97
C ARG A 103 20.97 -38.69 4.97
N LEU A 104 21.33 -37.87 5.96
CA LEU A 104 22.31 -38.25 6.98
C LEU A 104 21.85 -39.47 7.80
N ARG A 105 20.55 -39.60 8.07
CA ARG A 105 19.98 -40.78 8.72
C ARG A 105 20.13 -42.04 7.86
N ALA A 106 19.85 -41.94 6.56
CA ALA A 106 20.00 -43.06 5.63
C ALA A 106 21.48 -43.48 5.49
N ASP A 107 22.39 -42.51 5.41
CA ASP A 107 23.83 -42.76 5.35
C ASP A 107 24.32 -43.47 6.63
N LEU A 108 23.86 -43.02 7.80
CA LEU A 108 24.20 -43.63 9.09
C LEU A 108 23.71 -45.08 9.19
N GLU A 109 22.48 -45.37 8.75
CA GLU A 109 21.95 -46.73 8.73
C GLU A 109 22.74 -47.64 7.77
N THR A 110 23.15 -47.12 6.62
CA THR A 110 24.00 -47.84 5.66
C THR A 110 25.36 -48.22 6.26
N ILE A 111 25.99 -47.29 6.97
CA ILE A 111 27.26 -47.53 7.65
C ILE A 111 27.08 -48.63 8.71
N LYS A 112 26.04 -48.51 9.54
CA LYS A 112 25.73 -49.50 10.59
C LYS A 112 25.52 -50.91 10.02
N GLN A 113 24.78 -51.05 8.92
CA GLN A 113 24.56 -52.34 8.27
C GLN A 113 25.85 -52.94 7.70
N THR A 114 26.73 -52.08 7.16
CA THR A 114 28.03 -52.49 6.65
C THR A 114 28.90 -53.04 7.78
N ASP A 115 28.93 -52.35 8.92
CA ASP A 115 29.68 -52.77 10.11
C ASP A 115 29.20 -54.13 10.64
N LEU A 116 27.88 -54.29 10.84
CA LEU A 116 27.27 -55.57 11.25
C LEU A 116 27.52 -56.73 10.27
N ARG A 117 27.73 -56.42 8.99
CA ARG A 117 28.06 -57.42 7.96
C ARG A 117 29.53 -57.81 8.01
N LEU A 118 30.41 -56.89 8.36
CA LEU A 118 31.84 -57.15 8.56
C LEU A 118 32.07 -57.96 9.84
N GLU A 119 31.37 -57.64 10.93
CA GLU A 119 31.45 -58.40 12.19
C GLU A 119 30.99 -59.85 12.02
N ARG A 120 29.86 -60.11 11.35
CA ARG A 120 29.36 -61.48 11.08
C ARG A 120 30.26 -62.34 10.19
N LYS A 121 31.22 -61.74 9.46
CA LYS A 121 32.15 -62.44 8.57
C LYS A 121 33.48 -62.80 9.26
N ARG A 122 33.75 -62.26 10.45
CA ARG A 122 34.90 -62.64 11.28
C ARG A 122 34.51 -63.77 12.22
#